data_AF-A0A1V1WBC1-F1
#
_entry.id   AF-A0A1V1WBC1-F1
#
_cell.length_a   1.000
_cell.length_b   1.000
_cell.length_c   1.000
_cell.angle_alpha   90.00
_cell.angle_beta   90.00
_cell.angle_gamma   90.00
#
_symmetry.space_group_name_H-M   'P 1'
#
loop_
_entity.id
_entity.type
_entity.pdbx_description
1 polymer ?
#
loop_
_entity_poly.entity_id
_entity_poly.type
_entity_poly.pdbx_seq_one_letter_code
_entity_poly.pdbx_strand_id
1 'polypeptide(L)'
;MISAHDLTIVADLSYRQVDYWTRAGYLRTIDDPQPGSGYQRTYDDDQIALAVQMSRLTKAGIPQPRAHEVALDLLLYGRADLGGYVLQPIHEASLTAGPLPDLVRHINQEAGAA
;
A
#
# COMPACT_ATOMS: atom_id res chain seq x y z
N MET A 1 15.99 2.73 4.18
CA MET A 1 16.27 1.28 4.01
C MET A 1 16.13 0.55 5.34
N ILE A 2 15.40 -0.58 5.38
CA ILE A 2 15.24 -1.41 6.59
C ILE A 2 15.27 -2.91 6.27
N SER A 3 15.51 -3.75 7.27
CA SER A 3 15.52 -5.21 7.11
C SER A 3 14.11 -5.81 6.99
N ALA A 4 13.99 -7.07 6.55
CA ALA A 4 12.71 -7.78 6.59
C ALA A 4 12.09 -7.84 7.99
N HIS A 5 12.90 -7.95 9.04
CA HIS A 5 12.41 -7.94 10.42
C HIS A 5 11.81 -6.57 10.77
N ASP A 6 12.53 -5.48 10.51
CA ASP A 6 12.04 -4.13 10.79
C ASP A 6 10.78 -3.81 9.97
N LEU A 7 10.70 -4.31 8.73
CA LEU A 7 9.51 -4.17 7.90
C LEU A 7 8.27 -4.83 8.51
N THR A 8 8.42 -5.95 9.22
CA THR A 8 7.29 -6.56 9.96
C THR A 8 6.72 -5.62 11.01
N ILE A 9 7.58 -4.85 11.67
CA ILE A 9 7.19 -3.90 12.71
C ILE A 9 6.54 -2.66 12.08
N VAL A 10 7.21 -2.04 11.10
CA VAL A 10 6.77 -0.77 10.50
C VAL A 10 5.45 -0.94 9.72
N ALA A 11 5.31 -2.04 8.98
CA ALA A 11 4.09 -2.32 8.20
C ALA A 11 3.04 -3.11 8.98
N ASP A 12 3.30 -3.48 10.24
CA ASP A 12 2.44 -4.34 11.06
C ASP A 12 2.03 -5.62 10.29
N LEU A 13 3.03 -6.35 9.81
CA LEU A 13 2.91 -7.58 9.02
C LEU A 13 3.58 -8.74 9.76
N SER A 14 3.07 -9.95 9.58
CA SER A 14 3.83 -11.13 10.00
C SER A 14 5.03 -11.37 9.08
N TYR A 15 6.07 -12.01 9.61
CA TYR A 15 7.23 -12.42 8.80
C TYR A 15 6.83 -13.29 7.59
N ARG A 16 5.80 -14.14 7.75
CA ARG A 16 5.25 -14.95 6.65
C ARG A 16 4.61 -14.12 5.55
N GLN A 17 3.93 -13.03 5.90
CA GLN A 17 3.38 -12.11 4.91
C GLN A 17 4.48 -11.38 4.15
N VAL A 18 5.52 -10.90 4.84
CA VAL A 18 6.68 -10.27 4.19
C VAL A 18 7.37 -11.25 3.23
N ASP A 19 7.61 -12.49 3.66
CA ASP A 19 8.21 -13.54 2.81
C ASP A 19 7.32 -13.85 1.60
N TYR A 20 6.03 -14.06 1.81
CA TYR A 20 5.08 -14.33 0.73
C TYR A 20 5.01 -13.16 -0.27
N TRP A 21 4.88 -11.92 0.20
CA TRP A 21 4.78 -10.74 -0.67
C TRP A 21 6.03 -10.49 -1.48
N THR A 22 7.20 -10.73 -0.89
CA THR A 22 8.48 -10.65 -1.61
C THR A 22 8.56 -11.74 -2.68
N ARG A 23 8.24 -12.99 -2.34
CA ARG A 23 8.27 -14.12 -3.29
C ARG A 23 7.23 -14.01 -4.39
N ALA A 24 6.08 -13.40 -4.11
CA ALA A 24 5.03 -13.13 -5.08
C ALA A 24 5.31 -11.91 -5.96
N GLY A 25 6.39 -11.17 -5.70
CA GLY A 25 6.78 -9.98 -6.47
C GLY A 25 6.01 -8.71 -6.12
N TYR A 26 5.24 -8.70 -5.03
CA TYR A 26 4.56 -7.49 -4.54
C TYR A 26 5.52 -6.54 -3.82
N LEU A 27 6.60 -7.07 -3.26
CA LEU A 27 7.69 -6.29 -2.69
C LEU A 27 8.99 -6.67 -3.37
N ARG A 28 9.84 -5.68 -3.61
CA ARG A 28 11.16 -5.84 -4.21
C ARG A 28 12.23 -5.57 -3.16
N THR A 29 13.24 -6.42 -3.12
CA THR A 29 14.44 -6.18 -2.30
C THR A 29 15.49 -5.45 -3.13
N ILE A 30 16.33 -4.66 -2.45
CA ILE A 30 17.41 -3.91 -3.11
C ILE A 30 18.53 -4.85 -3.55
N ASP A 31 18.87 -5.81 -2.69
CA ASP A 31 20.10 -6.61 -2.82
C ASP A 31 19.99 -7.79 -3.81
N ASP A 32 18.77 -8.25 -4.11
CA ASP A 32 18.56 -9.42 -4.98
C ASP A 32 17.13 -9.41 -5.58
N PRO A 33 16.95 -9.59 -6.90
CA PRO A 33 15.63 -9.80 -7.51
C PRO A 33 14.99 -11.17 -7.21
N GLN A 34 15.73 -12.14 -6.66
CA GLN A 34 15.23 -13.47 -6.25
C GLN A 34 15.69 -13.87 -4.84
N PRO A 35 15.27 -13.15 -3.80
CA PRO A 35 15.79 -13.35 -2.45
C PRO A 35 15.32 -14.70 -1.86
N GLY A 36 16.21 -15.69 -1.89
CA GLY A 36 16.01 -17.01 -1.28
C GLY A 36 15.94 -16.97 0.26
N SER A 37 15.74 -18.14 0.87
CA SER A 37 15.88 -18.30 2.33
C SER A 37 17.34 -18.17 2.73
N GLY A 38 17.63 -17.46 3.82
CA GLY A 38 18.99 -17.33 4.38
C GLY A 38 19.78 -16.09 3.94
N TYR A 39 19.25 -15.28 3.03
CA TYR A 39 19.84 -14.00 2.66
C TYR A 39 19.18 -12.85 3.40
N GLN A 40 20.00 -11.87 3.81
CA GLN A 40 19.49 -10.63 4.38
C GLN A 40 18.75 -9.86 3.30
N ARG A 41 17.49 -9.52 3.57
CA ARG A 41 16.63 -8.74 2.68
C ARG A 41 16.53 -7.32 3.20
N THR A 42 16.80 -6.37 2.32
CA THR A 42 16.62 -4.94 2.60
C THR A 42 15.61 -4.32 1.64
N TYR A 43 14.85 -3.36 2.15
CA TYR A 43 13.78 -2.67 1.44
C TYR A 43 14.02 -1.17 1.52
N ASP A 44 13.85 -0.47 0.40
CA ASP A 44 13.95 0.99 0.32
C ASP A 44 12.67 1.66 0.81
N ASP A 45 12.67 2.99 0.83
CA ASP A 45 11.59 3.77 1.40
C ASP A 45 10.27 3.64 0.59
N ASP A 46 10.36 3.44 -0.73
CA ASP A 46 9.19 3.17 -1.58
C ASP A 46 8.56 1.82 -1.26
N GLN A 47 9.38 0.78 -1.06
CA GLN A 47 8.91 -0.55 -0.69
C GLN A 47 8.35 -0.58 0.74
N ILE A 48 8.91 0.21 1.65
CA ILE A 48 8.36 0.40 3.00
C ILE A 48 6.97 1.04 2.91
N ALA A 49 6.83 2.13 2.16
CA ALA A 49 5.56 2.82 2.00
C ALA A 49 4.51 1.92 1.32
N LEU A 50 4.91 1.15 0.30
CA LEU A 50 4.07 0.17 -0.38
C LEU A 50 3.55 -0.89 0.59
N ALA A 51 4.43 -1.49 1.39
CA ALA A 51 4.07 -2.50 2.38
C ALA A 51 3.09 -1.97 3.43
N VAL A 52 3.28 -0.73 3.90
CA VAL A 52 2.37 -0.07 4.86
C VAL A 52 0.98 0.11 4.27
N GLN A 53 0.88 0.60 3.03
CA GLN A 53 -0.43 0.80 2.38
C GLN A 53 -1.12 -0.53 2.08
N MET A 54 -0.38 -1.52 1.56
CA MET A 54 -0.91 -2.86 1.35
C MET A 54 -1.40 -3.51 2.65
N SER A 55 -0.68 -3.36 3.75
CA SER A 55 -1.09 -3.86 5.07
C SER A 55 -2.44 -3.28 5.51
N ARG A 56 -2.61 -1.96 5.39
CA ARG A 56 -3.88 -1.28 5.72
C ARG A 56 -5.03 -1.76 4.83
N LEU A 57 -4.82 -1.82 3.52
CA LEU A 57 -5.84 -2.26 2.55
C LEU A 57 -6.25 -3.72 2.80
N THR A 58 -5.28 -4.61 3.03
CA THR A 58 -5.56 -6.03 3.29
C THR A 58 -6.26 -6.26 4.63
N LYS A 59 -5.93 -5.50 5.67
CA LYS A 59 -6.67 -5.51 6.95
C LYS A 59 -8.09 -4.98 6.82
N ALA A 60 -8.34 -4.07 5.88
CA ALA A 60 -9.67 -3.61 5.51
C ALA A 60 -10.46 -4.61 4.64
N GLY A 61 -9.88 -5.79 4.34
CA GLY A 61 -10.53 -6.84 3.58
C GLY A 61 -10.32 -6.77 2.06
N ILE A 62 -9.47 -5.87 1.56
CA ILE A 62 -9.12 -5.82 0.14
C ILE A 62 -8.18 -7.00 -0.20
N PRO A 63 -8.48 -7.81 -1.23
CA PRO A 63 -7.62 -8.93 -1.64
C PRO A 63 -6.21 -8.48 -2.01
N GLN A 64 -5.18 -9.29 -1.71
CA GLN A 64 -3.77 -8.89 -1.87
C GLN A 64 -3.39 -8.35 -3.26
N PRO A 65 -3.78 -8.98 -4.40
CA PRO A 65 -3.43 -8.45 -5.71
C PRO A 65 -3.98 -7.04 -5.93
N ARG A 66 -5.24 -6.80 -5.53
CA ARG A 66 -5.88 -5.49 -5.65
C ARG A 66 -5.27 -4.48 -4.68
N ALA A 67 -4.93 -4.90 -3.47
CA ALA A 67 -4.25 -4.04 -2.50
C ALA A 67 -2.89 -3.56 -3.02
N HIS A 68 -2.15 -4.42 -3.72
CA HIS A 68 -0.89 -4.05 -4.37
C HIS A 68 -1.09 -3.02 -5.48
N GLU A 69 -2.02 -3.24 -6.41
CA GLU A 69 -2.35 -2.29 -7.48
C GLU A 69 -2.70 -0.91 -6.93
N VAL A 70 -3.63 -0.87 -5.96
CA VAL A 70 -4.10 0.38 -5.35
C VAL A 70 -2.99 1.09 -4.59
N ALA A 71 -2.17 0.35 -3.84
CA ALA A 71 -1.04 0.93 -3.11
C ALA A 71 0.04 1.50 -4.05
N LEU A 72 0.29 0.83 -5.18
CA LEU A 72 1.22 1.31 -6.19
C LEU A 72 0.72 2.59 -6.87
N ASP A 73 -0.56 2.64 -7.23
CA ASP A 73 -1.18 3.85 -7.79
C ASP A 73 -1.11 5.03 -6.82
N LEU A 74 -1.35 4.78 -5.51
CA LEU A 74 -1.19 5.80 -4.48
C LEU A 74 0.24 6.35 -4.40
N LEU A 75 1.25 5.49 -4.55
CA LEU A 75 2.66 5.92 -4.51
C LEU A 75 3.06 6.70 -5.77
N LEU A 76 2.66 6.21 -6.94
CA LEU A 76 3.09 6.79 -8.22
C LEU A 76 2.32 8.07 -8.56
N TYR A 77 1.03 8.13 -8.22
CA TYR A 77 0.12 9.18 -8.68
C TYR A 77 -0.50 10.00 -7.54
N GLY A 78 -0.27 9.63 -6.28
CA GLY A 78 -0.91 10.26 -5.13
C GLY A 78 -2.41 10.01 -5.04
N ARG A 79 -2.96 9.09 -5.85
CA ARG A 79 -4.38 8.73 -5.88
C ARG A 79 -4.59 7.35 -6.47
N ALA A 80 -5.65 6.66 -6.06
CA ALA A 80 -6.03 5.37 -6.64
C ALA A 80 -7.56 5.20 -6.66
N ASP A 81 -8.09 4.45 -7.63
CA ASP A 81 -9.48 4.02 -7.63
C ASP A 81 -9.63 2.69 -6.88
N LEU A 82 -10.58 2.65 -5.95
CA LEU A 82 -10.99 1.45 -5.25
C LEU A 82 -12.48 1.24 -5.42
N GLY A 83 -12.88 0.68 -6.57
CA GLY A 83 -14.26 0.21 -6.76
C GLY A 83 -15.28 1.35 -6.77
N GLY A 84 -14.95 2.47 -7.41
CA GLY A 84 -15.82 3.64 -7.44
C GLY A 84 -15.55 4.64 -6.31
N TYR A 85 -14.42 4.52 -5.61
CA TYR A 85 -13.98 5.46 -4.60
C TYR A 85 -12.56 5.91 -4.90
N VAL A 86 -12.31 7.22 -4.83
CA VAL A 86 -10.96 7.77 -5.00
C VAL A 86 -10.27 7.83 -3.64
N LEU A 87 -9.18 7.09 -3.50
CA LEU A 87 -8.29 7.17 -2.35
C LEU A 87 -7.20 8.21 -2.60
N GLN A 88 -6.85 8.96 -1.56
CA GLN A 88 -5.72 9.89 -1.53
C GLN A 88 -4.99 9.76 -0.18
N PRO A 89 -3.66 9.95 -0.13
CA PRO A 89 -2.92 10.01 1.12
C PRO A 89 -3.44 11.15 2.00
N ILE A 90 -3.71 10.86 3.27
CA ILE A 90 -4.01 11.89 4.26
C ILE A 90 -2.68 12.52 4.70
N HIS A 91 -2.48 13.79 4.40
CA HIS A 91 -1.36 14.57 4.93
C HIS A 91 -1.72 15.10 6.33
N GLU A 92 -0.74 15.20 7.24
CA GLU A 92 -0.94 15.68 8.62
C GLU A 92 -1.69 17.03 8.71
N ALA A 93 -1.45 17.94 7.77
CA ALA A 93 -2.15 19.22 7.67
C ALA A 93 -3.68 19.08 7.49
N SER A 94 -4.15 17.95 6.97
CA SER A 94 -5.57 17.66 6.77
C SER A 94 -6.28 17.22 8.05
N LEU A 95 -5.55 16.78 9.09
CA LEU A 95 -6.13 16.31 10.35
C LEU A 95 -6.45 17.46 11.33
N THR A 96 -5.87 18.64 11.13
CA THR A 96 -6.11 19.83 11.95
C THR A 96 -7.26 20.71 11.46
N ALA A 97 -7.82 20.40 10.28
CA ALA A 97 -8.83 21.21 9.61
C ALA A 97 -10.26 20.69 9.87
N GLY A 98 -10.78 20.84 11.10
CA GLY A 98 -12.19 20.55 11.41
C GLY A 98 -12.59 19.07 11.28
N PRO A 99 -13.89 18.73 11.37
CA PRO A 99 -14.33 17.35 11.16
C PRO A 99 -13.87 16.87 9.79
N LEU A 100 -13.35 15.63 9.74
CA LEU A 100 -12.80 15.00 8.53
C LEU A 100 -13.64 15.40 7.31
N PRO A 101 -13.07 16.12 6.31
CA PRO A 101 -13.83 16.47 5.13
C PRO A 101 -14.31 15.16 4.51
N ASP A 102 -15.59 15.09 4.12
CA ASP A 102 -16.23 13.90 3.51
C ASP A 102 -15.30 13.24 2.47
N LEU A 103 -14.45 12.32 2.94
CA LEU A 103 -13.27 11.82 2.22
C LEU A 103 -13.64 10.59 1.37
N VAL A 104 -14.89 10.16 1.49
CA VAL A 104 -15.51 9.09 0.72
C VAL A 104 -16.49 9.73 -0.25
N ARG A 105 -15.99 10.25 -1.37
CA ARG A 105 -16.86 10.63 -2.49
C ARG A 105 -17.15 9.38 -3.31
N HIS A 106 -18.41 8.96 -3.28
CA HIS A 106 -18.96 7.98 -4.22
C HIS A 106 -18.73 8.51 -5.64
N ILE A 107 -18.12 7.72 -6.53
CA ILE A 107 -18.16 8.02 -7.97
C ILE A 107 -19.62 7.83 -8.38
N ASN A 108 -20.38 8.93 -8.42
CA ASN A 108 -21.63 8.94 -9.14
C ASN A 108 -21.29 8.65 -10.61
N GLN A 109 -21.91 7.60 -11.14
CA GLN A 109 -21.97 7.35 -12.57
C GLN A 109 -22.52 8.61 -13.24
N GLU A 110 -21.69 9.34 -13.99
CA GLU A 110 -22.21 10.17 -15.07
C GLU A 110 -22.50 9.26 -16.26
N ALA A 111 -23.64 8.55 -16.16
CA ALA A 111 -24.35 8.10 -17.35
C ALA A 111 -25.11 9.31 -17.92
N GLY A 112 -24.68 9.75 -19.10
CA GLY A 112 -25.44 10.41 -20.18
C GLY A 112 -26.54 11.42 -19.85
N ALA A 113 -26.40 12.63 -20.40
CA ALA A 113 -27.38 13.23 -21.34
C ALA A 113 -26.98 14.69 -21.68
N ALA A 114 -26.50 14.91 -22.91
CA ALA A 114 -27.02 15.88 -23.90
C ALA A 114 -25.95 16.15 -24.97
#